data_AF-A0A953ETZ8-F1
#
_entry.id   AF-A0A953ETZ8-F1
#
_cell.length_a   1.000
_cell.length_b   1.000
_cell.length_c   1.000
_cell.angle_alpha   90.00
_cell.angle_beta   90.00
_cell.angle_gamma   90.00
#
_symmetry.space_group_name_H-M   'P 1'
#
loop_
_entity.id
_entity.type
_entity.pdbx_description
1 polymer ?
#
loop_
_entity_poly.entity_id
_entity_poly.type
_entity_poly.pdbx_seq_one_letter_code
_entity_poly.pdbx_strand_id
1 'polypeptide(L)'
;MADDPPMVKDRGMLDLRPSCEHCDRDLPATSLNARICTFECTFCAECGDGVLGGVCPNCAGELVPRPTRPAAYGESATTERMHSPANLEAHVARRNDRPIDGDHAGVVLRRYADAWKAGDLDRLLACYADDFTLHYGGTSRFAGTHAGKDASIGVMADVSAVAPRTLESVDDVLVGRDGGALVVTETLVRDGESATIHRTLRYRVEDGLLRECWLLDEDQSLVDHYWR
;
A
#
# COMPACT_ATOMS: atom_id res chain seq x y z
N MET A 1 -9.96 44.60 2.33
CA MET A 1 -10.84 43.70 3.11
C MET A 1 -11.26 42.62 2.13
N ALA A 2 -10.49 41.53 2.06
CA ALA A 2 -10.94 40.35 1.36
C ALA A 2 -11.86 39.63 2.34
N ASP A 3 -13.13 39.46 1.97
CA ASP A 3 -14.08 38.69 2.76
C ASP A 3 -13.51 37.28 2.96
N ASP A 4 -13.25 36.92 4.21
CA ASP A 4 -12.95 35.54 4.58
C ASP A 4 -14.10 34.65 4.06
N PRO A 5 -13.80 33.54 3.35
CA PRO A 5 -14.84 32.61 2.95
C PRO A 5 -15.59 32.16 4.20
N PRO A 6 -16.93 32.01 4.15
CA PRO A 6 -17.74 31.75 5.33
C PRO A 6 -17.29 30.44 5.98
N MET A 7 -16.44 30.55 7.00
CA MET A 7 -16.07 29.44 7.86
C MET A 7 -17.36 28.92 8.48
N VAL A 8 -17.61 27.63 8.32
CA VAL A 8 -18.58 26.94 9.18
C VAL A 8 -17.97 26.91 10.58
N LYS A 9 -18.19 27.98 11.35
CA LYS A 9 -17.60 28.23 12.68
C LYS A 9 -18.03 27.23 13.77
N ASP A 10 -18.82 26.21 13.41
CA ASP A 10 -19.44 25.25 14.31
C ASP A 10 -19.18 23.78 13.91
N ARG A 11 -18.18 23.53 13.04
CA ARG A 11 -17.70 22.17 12.76
C ARG A 11 -16.47 21.88 13.60
N GLY A 12 -16.48 20.79 14.36
CA GLY A 12 -15.30 20.26 15.04
C GLY A 12 -14.14 20.13 14.04
N MET A 13 -13.06 20.86 14.29
CA MET A 13 -11.87 20.85 13.46
C MET A 13 -10.95 19.74 13.96
N LEU A 14 -10.40 18.93 13.04
CA LEU A 14 -9.40 17.90 13.40
C LEU A 14 -8.25 18.54 14.18
N ASP A 15 -7.78 17.85 15.21
CA ASP A 15 -6.71 18.33 16.11
C ASP A 15 -5.35 18.35 15.42
N LEU A 16 -5.17 17.54 14.36
CA LEU A 16 -3.94 17.41 13.56
C LEU A 16 -2.68 17.30 14.42
N ARG A 17 -2.53 16.19 15.16
CA ARG A 17 -1.41 15.95 16.10
C ARG A 17 -0.04 16.30 15.49
N PRO A 18 0.86 16.95 16.25
CA PRO A 18 2.04 17.61 15.69
C PRO A 18 3.24 16.66 15.50
N SER A 19 3.16 15.42 15.97
CA SER A 19 4.25 14.45 15.86
C SER A 19 3.77 13.01 15.64
N CYS A 20 4.69 12.17 15.18
CA CYS A 20 4.48 10.74 15.00
C CYS A 20 4.42 10.04 16.36
N GLU A 21 3.35 9.29 16.62
CA GLU A 21 3.21 8.55 17.89
C GLU A 21 4.26 7.45 18.07
N HIS A 22 4.86 6.93 17.00
CA HIS A 22 5.88 5.88 17.09
C HIS A 22 7.30 6.43 17.29
N CYS A 23 7.71 7.41 16.48
CA CYS A 23 9.10 7.89 16.44
C CYS A 23 9.27 9.37 16.86
N ASP A 24 8.19 10.04 17.26
CA ASP A 24 8.12 11.44 17.67
C ASP A 24 8.59 12.49 16.63
N ARG A 25 8.75 12.08 15.36
CA ARG A 25 9.08 13.02 14.27
C ARG A 25 7.98 14.06 14.08
N ASP A 26 8.38 15.30 13.82
CA ASP A 26 7.49 16.43 13.53
C ASP A 26 6.63 16.20 12.29
N LEU A 27 5.34 16.48 12.44
CA LEU A 27 4.31 16.37 11.42
C LEU A 27 3.41 17.62 11.47
N PRO A 28 3.89 18.77 10.97
CA PRO A 28 3.11 20.01 10.94
C PRO A 28 1.81 19.82 10.17
N ALA A 29 0.80 20.68 10.40
CA ALA A 29 -0.53 20.57 9.77
C ALA A 29 -0.51 20.56 8.23
N THR A 30 0.58 21.04 7.62
CA THR A 30 0.83 21.05 6.18
C THR A 30 1.61 19.82 5.67
N SER A 31 2.03 18.93 6.56
CA SER A 31 2.84 17.75 6.23
C SER A 31 2.09 16.78 5.33
N LEU A 32 2.67 16.48 4.16
CA LEU A 32 2.24 15.42 3.25
C LEU A 32 2.64 14.02 3.74
N ASN A 33 3.55 13.97 4.71
CA ASN A 33 4.09 12.73 5.27
C ASN A 33 3.34 12.25 6.51
N ALA A 34 2.22 12.88 6.87
CA ALA A 34 1.40 12.44 7.98
C ALA A 34 0.39 11.37 7.52
N ARG A 35 0.23 10.34 8.35
CA ARG A 35 -0.82 9.33 8.27
C ARG A 35 -1.73 9.48 9.48
N ILE A 36 -3.03 9.28 9.31
CA ILE A 36 -4.04 9.42 10.36
C ILE A 36 -5.03 8.26 10.31
N CYS A 37 -5.55 7.83 11.46
CA CYS A 37 -6.68 6.90 11.57
C CYS A 37 -7.98 7.63 11.96
N THR A 38 -9.10 6.91 12.05
CA THR A 38 -10.40 7.48 12.44
C THR A 38 -10.47 8.08 13.85
N PHE A 39 -9.48 7.78 14.72
CA PHE A 39 -9.36 8.33 16.07
C PHE A 39 -8.23 9.37 16.18
N GLU A 40 -7.78 9.88 15.05
CA GLU A 40 -6.71 10.87 14.93
C GLU A 40 -5.33 10.44 15.44
N CYS A 41 -5.10 9.13 15.64
CA CYS A 41 -3.74 8.65 15.87
C CYS A 41 -2.86 8.97 14.68
N THR A 42 -1.72 9.60 14.91
CA THR A 42 -0.89 10.20 13.87
C THR A 42 0.49 9.56 13.79
N PHE A 43 0.90 9.18 12.58
CA PHE A 43 2.20 8.55 12.31
C PHE A 43 2.85 9.18 11.08
N CYS A 44 4.17 9.16 10.97
CA CYS A 44 4.82 9.56 9.72
C CYS A 44 4.67 8.47 8.66
N ALA A 45 4.81 8.79 7.38
CA ALA A 45 4.69 7.84 6.27
C ALA A 45 5.65 6.65 6.43
N GLU A 46 6.90 6.87 6.85
CA GLU A 46 7.85 5.79 7.11
C GLU A 46 7.36 4.80 8.17
N CYS A 47 6.78 5.29 9.27
CA CYS A 47 6.25 4.42 10.31
C CYS A 47 4.93 3.78 9.88
N GLY A 48 4.00 4.60 9.38
CA GLY A 48 2.65 4.22 9.00
C GLY A 48 2.63 3.20 7.88
N ASP A 49 3.33 3.47 6.77
CA ASP A 49 3.35 2.61 5.59
C ASP A 49 4.43 1.51 5.67
N GLY A 50 5.50 1.77 6.43
CA GLY A 50 6.57 0.80 6.69
C GLY A 50 6.23 -0.13 7.84
N VAL A 51 6.78 0.12 9.03
CA VAL A 51 6.75 -0.84 10.16
C VAL A 51 5.34 -1.13 10.71
N LEU A 52 4.38 -0.24 10.46
CA LEU A 52 2.97 -0.43 10.86
C LEU A 52 2.11 -1.00 9.72
N GLY A 53 2.61 -1.00 8.48
CA GLY A 53 1.98 -1.46 7.24
C GLY A 53 0.51 -1.05 7.07
N GLY A 54 0.26 0.25 7.20
CA GLY A 54 -1.02 0.90 6.99
C GLY A 54 -2.11 0.60 8.02
N VAL A 55 -1.78 -0.05 9.13
CA VAL A 55 -2.73 -0.37 10.20
C VAL A 55 -2.31 0.34 11.48
N CYS A 56 -3.24 1.04 12.11
CA CYS A 56 -2.98 1.79 13.33
C CYS A 56 -2.70 0.82 14.50
N PRO A 57 -1.57 0.95 15.22
CA PRO A 57 -1.25 0.08 16.35
C PRO A 57 -2.23 0.27 17.52
N ASN A 58 -2.86 1.43 17.64
CA ASN A 58 -3.73 1.75 18.77
C ASN A 58 -5.17 1.25 18.58
N CYS A 59 -5.75 1.45 17.40
CA CYS A 59 -7.16 1.14 17.14
C CYS A 59 -7.40 0.03 16.11
N ALA A 60 -6.35 -0.51 15.49
CA ALA A 60 -6.41 -1.48 14.38
C ALA A 60 -7.11 -0.98 13.10
N GLY A 61 -7.51 0.29 13.04
CA GLY A 61 -8.07 0.92 11.84
C GLY A 61 -7.02 1.23 10.77
N GLU A 62 -7.47 1.56 9.57
CA GLU A 62 -6.61 1.96 8.46
C GLU A 62 -5.87 3.28 8.77
N LEU A 63 -4.62 3.36 8.35
CA LEU A 63 -3.84 4.58 8.26
C LEU A 63 -3.90 5.10 6.82
N VAL A 64 -4.44 6.30 6.66
CA VAL A 64 -4.54 7.00 5.37
C VAL A 64 -3.75 8.31 5.42
N PRO A 65 -3.37 8.89 4.28
CA PRO A 65 -2.79 10.24 4.24
C PRO A 65 -3.66 11.23 5.01
N ARG A 66 -3.05 11.95 5.96
CA ARG A 66 -3.74 12.97 6.74
C ARG A 66 -4.04 14.17 5.83
N PRO A 67 -5.29 14.68 5.79
CA PRO A 67 -5.59 15.91 5.08
C PRO A 67 -4.70 17.07 5.56
N THR A 68 -4.15 17.84 4.63
CA THR A 68 -3.37 19.04 4.97
C THR A 68 -4.30 20.21 5.27
N ARG A 69 -3.92 21.03 6.24
CA ARG A 69 -4.63 22.28 6.52
C ARG A 69 -4.13 23.39 5.59
N PRO A 70 -5.01 24.08 4.86
CA PRO A 70 -4.59 25.23 4.06
C PRO A 70 -4.00 26.33 4.96
N ALA A 71 -2.95 27.00 4.48
CA ALA A 71 -2.19 27.98 5.26
C ALA A 71 -3.04 29.13 5.83
N ALA A 72 -4.12 29.52 5.14
CA ALA A 72 -5.04 30.57 5.59
C ALA A 72 -5.72 30.27 6.93
N TYR A 73 -5.79 29.00 7.35
CA TYR A 73 -6.43 28.58 8.60
C TYR A 73 -5.44 28.39 9.77
N GLY A 74 -4.15 28.72 9.56
CA GLY A 74 -3.11 28.70 10.59
C GLY A 74 -2.76 27.31 11.17
N GLU A 75 -1.85 27.29 12.13
CA GLU A 75 -1.48 26.11 12.90
C GLU A 75 -2.46 25.93 14.08
N SER A 76 -3.68 25.46 13.84
CA SER A 76 -4.52 24.88 14.92
C SER A 76 -4.22 23.39 15.11
N ALA A 77 -2.93 23.02 15.06
CA ALA A 77 -2.50 21.71 15.52
C ALA A 77 -2.41 21.81 17.04
N THR A 78 -2.99 20.88 17.79
CA THR A 78 -2.66 20.77 19.21
C THR A 78 -1.13 20.78 19.38
N THR A 79 -0.60 21.50 20.37
CA THR A 79 0.84 21.47 20.70
C THR A 79 1.19 20.23 21.53
N GLU A 80 0.17 19.50 21.99
CA GLU A 80 0.35 18.28 22.75
C GLU A 80 0.91 17.16 21.86
N ARG A 81 2.06 16.64 22.28
CA ARG A 81 2.69 15.48 21.65
C ARG A 81 2.21 14.21 22.34
N MET A 82 1.75 13.26 21.53
CA MET A 82 1.51 11.90 21.97
C MET A 82 2.66 11.05 21.45
N HIS A 83 3.60 10.65 22.30
CA HIS A 83 4.67 9.71 21.93
C HIS A 83 4.44 8.39 22.66
N SER A 84 3.96 7.39 21.91
CA SER A 84 3.65 6.05 22.40
C SER A 84 4.13 5.02 21.38
N PRO A 85 5.42 4.65 21.41
CA PRO A 85 5.98 3.67 20.50
C PRO A 85 5.22 2.34 20.53
N ALA A 86 4.68 1.96 19.37
CA ALA A 86 4.06 0.66 19.18
C ALA A 86 5.03 -0.51 19.51
N ASN A 87 4.51 -1.52 20.20
CA ASN A 87 5.13 -2.85 20.23
C ASN A 87 4.94 -3.50 18.85
N LEU A 88 5.99 -3.52 18.04
CA LEU A 88 5.92 -3.99 16.65
C LEU A 88 5.59 -5.48 16.54
N GLU A 89 6.11 -6.31 17.43
CA GLU A 89 5.84 -7.76 17.42
C GLU A 89 4.35 -8.03 17.67
N ALA A 90 3.78 -7.41 18.72
CA ALA A 90 2.36 -7.53 19.03
C ALA A 90 1.47 -6.94 17.94
N HIS A 91 1.89 -5.81 17.33
CA HIS A 91 1.16 -5.17 16.25
C HIS A 91 1.10 -6.05 14.99
N VAL A 92 2.24 -6.62 14.58
CA VAL A 92 2.33 -7.51 13.42
C VAL A 92 1.49 -8.76 13.64
N ALA A 93 1.56 -9.38 14.82
CA ALA A 93 0.73 -10.54 15.16
C ALA A 93 -0.77 -10.21 15.03
N ARG A 94 -1.23 -9.13 15.66
CA ARG A 94 -2.64 -8.71 15.59
C ARG A 94 -3.10 -8.41 14.16
N ARG A 95 -2.23 -7.81 13.34
CA ARG A 95 -2.53 -7.51 11.94
C ARG A 95 -2.67 -8.79 11.10
N ASN A 96 -1.77 -9.75 11.32
CA ASN A 96 -1.76 -11.01 10.58
C ASN A 96 -2.94 -11.92 10.91
N ASP A 97 -3.49 -11.82 12.12
CA ASP A 97 -4.65 -12.61 12.57
C ASP A 97 -6.00 -11.96 12.22
N ARG A 98 -6.00 -10.76 11.60
CA ARG A 98 -7.25 -10.08 11.23
C ARG A 98 -7.93 -10.81 10.07
N PRO A 99 -9.25 -11.13 10.18
CA PRO A 99 -10.01 -11.70 9.07
C PRO A 99 -9.95 -10.84 7.81
N ILE A 100 -10.05 -11.49 6.66
CA ILE A 100 -10.18 -10.83 5.36
C ILE A 100 -11.69 -10.60 5.13
N ASP A 101 -12.27 -9.58 5.76
CA ASP A 101 -13.73 -9.35 5.73
C ASP A 101 -14.10 -7.93 5.31
N GLY A 102 -14.27 -7.71 4.00
CA GLY A 102 -14.73 -6.41 3.49
C GLY A 102 -13.73 -5.27 3.71
N ASP A 103 -12.45 -5.61 3.89
CA ASP A 103 -11.37 -4.66 4.06
C ASP A 103 -11.29 -3.66 2.91
N HIS A 104 -11.02 -2.40 3.27
CA HIS A 104 -10.74 -1.34 2.31
C HIS A 104 -9.50 -1.71 1.47
N ALA A 105 -9.51 -1.34 0.18
CA ALA A 105 -8.49 -1.77 -0.77
C ALA A 105 -7.05 -1.45 -0.34
N GLY A 106 -6.83 -0.32 0.34
CA GLY A 106 -5.51 0.02 0.89
C GLY A 106 -4.98 -0.99 1.91
N VAL A 107 -5.86 -1.55 2.76
CA VAL A 107 -5.49 -2.59 3.72
C VAL A 107 -5.13 -3.89 3.00
N VAL A 108 -5.95 -4.29 2.02
CA VAL A 108 -5.74 -5.51 1.22
C VAL A 108 -4.41 -5.45 0.47
N LEU A 109 -4.13 -4.33 -0.20
CA LEU A 109 -2.91 -4.14 -0.98
C LEU A 109 -1.65 -4.16 -0.11
N ARG A 110 -1.70 -3.54 1.07
CA ARG A 110 -0.57 -3.56 2.02
C ARG A 110 -0.33 -4.95 2.61
N ARG A 111 -1.39 -5.69 2.95
CA ARG A 111 -1.27 -7.09 3.37
C ARG A 111 -0.62 -7.96 2.29
N TYR A 112 -1.06 -7.81 1.04
CA TYR A 112 -0.45 -8.50 -0.10
C TYR A 112 1.03 -8.16 -0.26
N ALA A 113 1.37 -6.87 -0.23
CA ALA A 113 2.75 -6.39 -0.31
C ALA A 113 3.63 -6.93 0.83
N ASP A 114 3.12 -6.97 2.05
CA ASP A 114 3.86 -7.46 3.21
C ASP A 114 4.10 -8.97 3.13
N ALA A 115 3.10 -9.74 2.69
CA ALA A 115 3.26 -11.18 2.42
C ALA A 115 4.33 -11.43 1.34
N TRP A 116 4.32 -10.62 0.27
CA TRP A 116 5.32 -10.71 -0.78
C TRP A 116 6.73 -10.38 -0.28
N LYS A 117 6.92 -9.27 0.44
CA LYS A 117 8.21 -8.90 1.04
C LYS A 117 8.73 -9.97 2.00
N ALA A 118 7.84 -10.63 2.74
CA ALA A 118 8.20 -11.70 3.66
C ALA A 118 8.49 -13.05 2.98
N GLY A 119 8.19 -13.19 1.68
CA GLY A 119 8.23 -14.49 0.99
C GLY A 119 7.20 -15.49 1.53
N ASP A 120 6.13 -15.01 2.17
CA ASP A 120 5.08 -15.84 2.75
C ASP A 120 4.04 -16.18 1.68
N LEU A 121 4.29 -17.29 0.98
CA LEU A 121 3.47 -17.70 -0.16
C LEU A 121 2.03 -18.00 0.27
N ASP A 122 1.81 -18.66 1.41
CA ASP A 122 0.47 -19.01 1.86
C ASP A 122 -0.39 -17.76 2.11
N ARG A 123 0.18 -16.74 2.77
CA ARG A 123 -0.51 -15.46 2.99
C ARG A 123 -0.71 -14.66 1.70
N LEU A 124 0.27 -14.71 0.80
CA LEU A 124 0.17 -14.05 -0.50
C LEU A 124 -0.98 -14.66 -1.31
N LEU A 125 -1.03 -15.99 -1.41
CA LEU A 125 -2.06 -16.71 -2.14
C LEU A 125 -3.45 -16.56 -1.50
N ALA A 126 -3.53 -16.41 -0.18
CA ALA A 126 -4.78 -16.13 0.53
C ALA A 126 -5.39 -14.76 0.16
N CYS A 127 -4.60 -13.82 -0.38
CA CYS A 127 -5.12 -12.53 -0.82
C CYS A 127 -5.89 -12.60 -2.14
N TYR A 128 -5.68 -13.63 -2.97
CA TYR A 128 -6.37 -13.80 -4.24
C TYR A 128 -7.71 -14.52 -4.06
N ALA A 129 -8.76 -13.99 -4.68
CA ALA A 129 -10.02 -14.71 -4.85
C ALA A 129 -9.87 -15.89 -5.82
N ASP A 130 -10.77 -16.87 -5.73
CA ASP A 130 -10.72 -18.07 -6.59
C ASP A 130 -10.91 -17.74 -8.09
N ASP A 131 -11.67 -16.67 -8.39
CA ASP A 131 -11.89 -16.14 -9.73
C ASP A 131 -10.87 -15.07 -10.14
N PHE A 132 -9.75 -14.95 -9.41
CA PHE A 132 -8.72 -13.94 -9.68
C PHE A 132 -8.23 -14.00 -11.13
N THR A 133 -8.22 -12.86 -11.81
CA THR A 133 -7.76 -12.75 -13.20
C THR A 133 -6.51 -11.87 -13.30
N LEU A 134 -5.46 -12.40 -13.92
CA LEU A 134 -4.21 -11.69 -14.15
C LEU A 134 -4.08 -11.28 -15.62
N HIS A 135 -3.87 -9.99 -15.86
CA HIS A 135 -3.53 -9.46 -17.18
C HIS A 135 -2.06 -9.09 -17.20
N TYR A 136 -1.30 -9.89 -17.94
CA TYR A 136 0.13 -9.70 -18.13
C TYR A 136 0.37 -8.90 -19.42
N GLY A 137 0.95 -7.71 -19.28
CA GLY A 137 1.26 -6.83 -20.41
C GLY A 137 2.34 -7.35 -21.35
N GLY A 138 2.49 -6.69 -22.50
CA GLY A 138 3.57 -6.96 -23.45
C GLY A 138 3.25 -8.00 -24.51
N THR A 139 4.31 -8.61 -25.03
CA THR A 139 4.28 -9.53 -26.19
C THR A 139 5.07 -10.81 -25.96
N SER A 140 5.60 -11.01 -24.76
CA SER A 140 6.26 -12.25 -24.36
C SER A 140 5.32 -13.46 -24.39
N ARG A 141 5.89 -14.66 -24.23
CA ARG A 141 5.11 -15.90 -24.11
C ARG A 141 4.18 -15.96 -22.88
N PHE A 142 4.38 -15.07 -21.89
CA PHE A 142 3.55 -14.96 -20.70
C PHE A 142 2.47 -13.89 -20.81
N ALA A 143 2.54 -13.04 -21.85
CA ALA A 143 1.58 -11.97 -22.07
C ALA A 143 0.18 -12.51 -22.32
N GLY A 144 -0.84 -11.73 -21.95
CA GLY A 144 -2.23 -12.07 -22.15
C GLY A 144 -3.05 -12.07 -20.86
N THR A 145 -4.24 -12.65 -20.94
CA THR A 145 -5.19 -12.75 -19.83
C THR A 145 -5.25 -14.18 -19.31
N HIS A 146 -4.99 -14.34 -18.02
CA HIS A 146 -5.00 -15.60 -17.30
C HIS A 146 -6.18 -15.57 -16.32
N ALA A 147 -7.28 -16.20 -16.71
CA ALA A 147 -8.52 -16.16 -15.94
C ALA A 147 -8.58 -17.29 -14.92
N GLY A 148 -8.90 -16.94 -13.67
CA GLY A 148 -8.95 -17.86 -12.54
C GLY A 148 -7.62 -17.95 -11.78
N LYS A 149 -7.73 -18.20 -10.47
CA LYS A 149 -6.59 -18.20 -9.55
C LYS A 149 -5.50 -19.18 -9.97
N ASP A 150 -5.87 -20.40 -10.36
CA ASP A 150 -4.90 -21.43 -10.75
C ASP A 150 -4.09 -21.02 -12.00
N ALA A 151 -4.76 -20.49 -13.04
CA ALA A 151 -4.08 -20.05 -14.25
C ALA A 151 -3.15 -18.84 -13.98
N SER A 152 -3.62 -17.90 -13.16
CA SER A 152 -2.86 -16.72 -12.75
C SER A 152 -1.61 -17.09 -11.94
N ILE A 153 -1.74 -18.01 -10.97
CA ILE A 153 -0.60 -18.50 -10.18
C ILE A 153 0.35 -19.30 -11.06
N GLY A 154 -0.18 -20.13 -11.97
CA GLY A 154 0.61 -20.91 -12.91
C GLY A 154 1.56 -20.03 -13.73
N VAL A 155 1.04 -18.99 -14.38
CA VAL A 155 1.91 -18.08 -15.16
C VAL A 155 2.90 -17.31 -14.27
N MET A 156 2.53 -16.93 -13.05
CA MET A 156 3.47 -16.27 -12.12
C MET A 156 4.60 -17.20 -11.66
N ALA A 157 4.31 -18.50 -11.51
CA ALA A 157 5.30 -19.52 -11.21
C ALA A 157 6.23 -19.75 -12.40
N ASP A 158 5.69 -19.84 -13.62
CA ASP A 158 6.49 -20.00 -14.84
C ASP A 158 7.41 -18.80 -15.08
N VAL A 159 6.93 -17.58 -14.85
CA VAL A 159 7.75 -16.35 -14.90
C VAL A 159 8.89 -16.43 -13.89
N SER A 160 8.58 -16.79 -12.64
CA SER A 160 9.59 -16.90 -11.57
C SER A 160 10.63 -17.98 -11.83
N ALA A 161 10.27 -19.04 -12.56
CA ALA A 161 11.20 -20.09 -12.97
C ALA A 161 12.18 -19.63 -14.07
N VAL A 162 11.82 -18.62 -14.87
CA VAL A 162 12.67 -18.07 -15.93
C VAL A 162 13.62 -17.00 -15.41
N ALA A 163 13.09 -16.01 -14.70
CA ALA A 163 13.88 -15.01 -14.01
C ALA A 163 13.24 -14.75 -12.65
N PRO A 164 13.80 -15.30 -11.55
CA PRO A 164 13.31 -14.99 -10.22
C PRO A 164 13.32 -13.49 -9.98
N ARG A 165 12.33 -13.04 -9.20
CA ARG A 165 12.07 -11.64 -8.93
C ARG A 165 12.07 -11.37 -7.45
N THR A 166 12.65 -10.26 -7.05
CA THR A 166 12.65 -9.78 -5.66
C THR A 166 11.92 -8.45 -5.61
N LEU A 167 10.95 -8.31 -4.72
CA LEU A 167 10.32 -7.03 -4.44
C LEU A 167 11.26 -6.21 -3.54
N GLU A 168 11.87 -5.16 -4.08
CA GLU A 168 12.80 -4.29 -3.35
C GLU A 168 12.04 -3.26 -2.52
N SER A 169 11.07 -2.59 -3.14
CA SER A 169 10.28 -1.55 -2.49
C SER A 169 8.84 -1.51 -3.01
N VAL A 170 7.98 -1.04 -2.12
CA VAL A 170 6.63 -0.58 -2.46
C VAL A 170 6.69 0.92 -2.29
N ASP A 171 6.76 1.61 -3.42
CA ASP A 171 7.02 3.04 -3.50
C ASP A 171 5.74 3.83 -3.19
N ASP A 172 4.59 3.31 -3.63
CA ASP A 172 3.29 3.90 -3.32
C ASP A 172 2.16 2.84 -3.27
N VAL A 173 1.13 3.15 -2.48
CA VAL A 173 -0.14 2.42 -2.43
C VAL A 173 -1.26 3.40 -2.76
N LEU A 174 -1.69 3.38 -4.01
CA LEU A 174 -2.76 4.24 -4.50
C LEU A 174 -4.09 3.54 -4.27
N VAL A 175 -5.04 4.21 -3.63
CA VAL A 175 -6.35 3.63 -3.33
C VAL A 175 -7.44 4.36 -4.12
N GLY A 176 -8.21 3.58 -4.86
CA GLY A 176 -9.35 4.04 -5.64
C GLY A 176 -10.66 3.50 -5.11
N ARG A 177 -11.76 3.77 -5.83
CA ARG A 177 -13.10 3.33 -5.45
C ARG A 177 -13.26 1.80 -5.49
N ASP A 178 -12.77 1.18 -6.56
CA ASP A 178 -13.04 -0.24 -6.87
C ASP A 178 -11.79 -1.12 -6.63
N GLY A 179 -10.77 -0.57 -5.94
CA GLY A 179 -9.48 -1.23 -5.75
C GLY A 179 -8.36 -0.23 -5.55
N GLY A 180 -7.21 -0.48 -6.17
CA GLY A 180 -6.05 0.40 -6.04
C GLY A 180 -4.87 -0.05 -6.90
N ALA A 181 -3.70 0.51 -6.66
CA ALA A 181 -2.47 0.12 -7.33
C ALA A 181 -1.30 0.10 -6.37
N LEU A 182 -0.39 -0.85 -6.58
CA LEU A 182 0.94 -0.82 -6.00
C LEU A 182 1.91 -0.30 -7.05
N VAL A 183 2.67 0.73 -6.70
CA VAL A 183 3.85 1.15 -7.45
C VAL A 183 5.04 0.50 -6.77
N VAL A 184 5.77 -0.32 -7.51
CA VAL A 184 6.82 -1.18 -6.94
C VAL A 184 8.09 -1.12 -7.77
N THR A 185 9.20 -1.34 -7.06
CA THR A 185 10.50 -1.61 -7.66
C THR A 185 10.85 -3.07 -7.40
N GLU A 186 11.16 -3.82 -8.45
CA GLU A 186 11.58 -5.22 -8.37
C GLU A 186 12.98 -5.39 -9.00
N THR A 187 13.71 -6.39 -8.54
CA THR A 187 14.93 -6.88 -9.22
C THR A 187 14.61 -8.20 -9.92
N LEU A 188 14.92 -8.30 -11.21
CA LEU A 188 14.91 -9.54 -12.00
C LEU A 188 16.33 -10.11 -12.05
N VAL A 189 16.47 -11.43 -11.96
CA VAL A 189 17.76 -12.10 -12.18
C VAL A 189 17.61 -13.18 -13.24
N ARG A 190 18.40 -13.13 -14.30
CA ARG A 190 18.44 -14.16 -15.35
C ARG A 190 19.86 -14.35 -15.85
N ASP A 191 20.31 -15.60 -15.99
CA ASP A 191 21.62 -15.96 -16.54
C ASP A 191 22.82 -15.24 -15.86
N GLY A 192 22.68 -14.88 -14.58
CA GLY A 192 23.69 -14.15 -13.80
C GLY A 192 23.66 -12.63 -13.95
N GLU A 193 22.78 -12.10 -14.79
CA GLU A 193 22.54 -10.66 -14.95
C GLU A 193 21.33 -10.22 -14.12
N SER A 194 21.40 -9.02 -13.55
CA SER A 194 20.31 -8.40 -12.79
C SER A 194 19.81 -7.15 -13.49
N ALA A 195 18.49 -6.97 -13.52
CA ALA A 195 17.85 -5.74 -13.97
C ALA A 195 16.84 -5.25 -12.92
N THR A 196 16.85 -3.94 -12.65
CA THR A 196 15.81 -3.29 -11.87
C THR A 196 14.65 -2.94 -12.80
N ILE A 197 13.43 -3.25 -12.37
CA ILE A 197 12.20 -2.85 -13.06
C ILE A 197 11.31 -2.04 -12.13
N HIS A 198 10.58 -1.09 -12.73
CA HIS A 198 9.54 -0.33 -12.07
C HIS A 198 8.19 -0.72 -12.67
N ARG A 199 7.24 -1.07 -11.80
CA ARG A 199 5.96 -1.61 -12.21
C ARG A 199 4.82 -1.00 -11.42
N THR A 200 3.71 -0.78 -12.11
CA THR A 200 2.41 -0.53 -11.49
C THR A 200 1.56 -1.80 -11.58
N LEU A 201 1.16 -2.33 -10.43
CA LEU A 201 0.21 -3.43 -10.30
C LEU A 201 -1.15 -2.84 -9.97
N ARG A 202 -2.02 -2.70 -10.97
CA ARG A 202 -3.39 -2.19 -10.73
C ARG A 202 -4.28 -3.35 -10.34
N TYR A 203 -5.02 -3.22 -9.24
CA TYR A 203 -5.92 -4.24 -8.74
C TYR A 203 -7.37 -3.76 -8.67
N ARG A 204 -8.29 -4.67 -9.00
CA ARG A 204 -9.67 -4.63 -8.52
C ARG A 204 -9.76 -5.40 -7.21
N VAL A 205 -10.42 -4.82 -6.22
CA VAL A 205 -10.60 -5.41 -4.88
C VAL A 205 -12.07 -5.51 -4.55
N GLU A 206 -12.50 -6.65 -4.04
CA GLU A 206 -13.89 -6.91 -3.66
C GLU A 206 -13.92 -7.91 -2.51
N ASP A 207 -14.76 -7.67 -1.51
CA ASP A 207 -14.88 -8.49 -0.29
C ASP A 207 -13.55 -8.74 0.44
N GLY A 208 -12.63 -7.78 0.37
CA GLY A 208 -11.29 -7.89 0.98
C GLY A 208 -10.30 -8.74 0.18
N LEU A 209 -10.64 -9.21 -1.01
CA LEU A 209 -9.81 -10.05 -1.86
C LEU A 209 -9.42 -9.35 -3.16
N LEU A 210 -8.23 -9.68 -3.67
CA LEU A 210 -7.77 -9.29 -5.00
C LEU A 210 -8.52 -10.14 -6.03
N ARG A 211 -9.24 -9.48 -6.92
CA ARG A 211 -10.08 -10.14 -7.95
C ARG A 211 -9.50 -10.04 -9.36
N GLU A 212 -8.76 -8.98 -9.64
CA GLU A 212 -8.23 -8.75 -10.98
C GLU A 212 -6.98 -7.89 -10.87
N CYS A 213 -5.96 -8.20 -11.68
CA CYS A 213 -4.70 -7.46 -11.68
C CYS A 213 -4.24 -7.17 -13.10
N TRP A 214 -3.80 -5.93 -13.36
CA TRP A 214 -3.10 -5.55 -14.58
C TRP A 214 -1.65 -5.19 -14.24
N LEU A 215 -0.71 -5.91 -14.84
CA LEU A 215 0.72 -5.65 -14.74
C LEU A 215 1.11 -4.63 -15.81
N LEU A 216 1.56 -3.46 -15.36
CA LEU A 216 1.98 -2.36 -16.21
C LEU A 216 3.43 -2.03 -15.91
N ASP A 217 4.33 -2.36 -16.84
CA ASP A 217 5.75 -2.10 -16.71
C ASP A 217 6.12 -0.73 -17.27
N GLU A 218 7.00 0.01 -16.59
CA GLU A 218 7.55 1.28 -17.11
C GLU A 218 8.38 1.05 -18.38
N ASP A 219 9.18 -0.02 -18.39
CA ASP A 219 9.87 -0.52 -19.58
C ASP A 219 9.37 -1.92 -19.96
N GLN A 220 8.26 -1.95 -20.70
CA GLN A 220 7.68 -3.20 -21.20
C GLN A 220 8.64 -3.98 -22.11
N SER A 221 9.56 -3.28 -22.80
CA SER A 221 10.48 -3.92 -23.76
C SER A 221 11.59 -4.70 -23.06
N LEU A 222 12.11 -4.18 -21.95
CA LEU A 222 13.04 -4.86 -21.06
C LEU A 222 12.39 -6.11 -20.46
N VAL A 223 11.17 -5.98 -19.97
CA VAL A 223 10.44 -7.10 -19.38
C VAL A 223 10.16 -8.19 -20.42
N ASP A 224 9.71 -7.81 -21.61
CA ASP A 224 9.51 -8.77 -22.71
C ASP A 224 10.83 -9.47 -23.10
N HIS A 225 11.97 -8.78 -23.06
CA HIS A 225 13.29 -9.38 -23.31
C HIS A 225 13.64 -10.46 -22.27
N TYR A 226 13.44 -10.16 -20.98
CA TYR A 226 13.68 -11.11 -19.89
C TYR A 226 12.75 -12.32 -19.90
N TRP A 227 11.62 -12.25 -20.61
CA TRP A 227 10.66 -13.35 -20.75
C TRP A 227 10.77 -14.19 -22.03
N ARG A 228 11.75 -13.90 -22.90
CA ARG A 228 11.99 -14.69 -24.11
C ARG A 228 12.50 -16.10 -23.81
#